data_AF-A0A8D9AV07-F1
#
_entry.id   AF-A0A8D9AV07-F1
#
_cell.length_a   1.000
_cell.length_b   1.000
_cell.length_c   1.000
_cell.angle_alpha   90.00
_cell.angle_beta   90.00
_cell.angle_gamma   90.00
#
_symmetry.space_group_name_H-M   'P 1'
#
loop_
_entity.id
_entity.type
_entity.pdbx_description
1 polymer ?
#
loop_
_entity_poly.entity_id
_entity_poly.type
_entity_poly.pdbx_seq_one_letter_code
_entity_poly.pdbx_strand_id
1 'polypeptide(L)'
;MYLYNLTLQRASGITHAIHGNFSGSKTQEIVVSRGKSLEILKPDPNTGKVHTMLSIEVFGVIQSLIPFRLMNGSKDYIVVGSDSGRIVVLEYNPSKNVLEKVHQETFGKSGCRRIIPGQYLASDPLGRAVMVGAIEKQKLVYIFNRDDVQRLTISSPREGFKLNTLVYHIVAIDVKYENPMFACLEIDYEEADLDPTGEAVLKTHQTLTLYELNLVQNHIVRKHSEPLDEHATFLVSVPGGNDGPSGVLVCSENYLTYKNVGDQHDIRCPIPRRRNDLDDPERGMIFVCSATHKTKSMFFFLLQTEQGDLFKATLETDDDMVTEIKLKYFDTVPVAAALCVLKTGFLFVASEFGNHYLYQIAHLGDDDDEPEFSSAMPLEEGDTFFFAPRSLRNLVLVDEMQSLSPILDCKVADLAKEDTPQLYMTCGRGPRSTLRVLRHGLEVSEMAVSELPSNPNAVWTVKRRSDESRPCRAPSHRMRMIGTPPRWCGVAHKCRGV
;
A
#
# COMPACT_ATOMS: atom_id res chain seq x y z
N MET A 1 13.34 38.18 -12.59
CA MET A 1 13.52 36.81 -13.11
C MET A 1 12.18 36.12 -12.98
N TYR A 2 11.58 35.67 -14.09
CA TYR A 2 10.32 34.93 -14.08
C TYR A 2 10.62 33.48 -14.44
N LEU A 3 10.06 32.54 -13.68
CA LEU A 3 10.23 31.10 -13.90
C LEU A 3 8.86 30.44 -14.04
N TYR A 4 8.82 29.32 -14.75
CA TYR A 4 7.63 28.51 -14.95
C TYR A 4 7.93 27.06 -14.59
N ASN A 5 7.15 26.49 -13.68
CA ASN A 5 7.32 25.11 -13.22
C ASN A 5 6.48 24.17 -14.07
N LEU A 6 7.12 23.16 -14.68
CA LEU A 6 6.46 22.09 -15.43
C LEU A 6 7.05 20.74 -15.04
N THR A 7 6.18 19.76 -14.80
CA THR A 7 6.57 18.39 -14.46
C THR A 7 6.59 17.54 -15.74
N LEU A 8 7.77 17.03 -16.14
CA LEU A 8 7.92 16.15 -17.30
C LEU A 8 7.57 14.69 -16.97
N GLN A 9 8.14 14.16 -15.90
CA GLN A 9 7.83 12.85 -15.35
C GLN A 9 7.23 13.03 -13.97
N ARG A 10 6.04 12.49 -13.73
CA ARG A 10 5.38 12.56 -12.42
C ARG A 10 6.13 11.71 -11.39
N ALA A 11 5.84 11.96 -10.12
CA ALA A 11 6.36 11.14 -9.03
C ALA A 11 5.97 9.68 -9.26
N SER A 12 6.88 8.77 -8.97
CA SER A 12 6.68 7.32 -9.17
C SER A 12 6.72 6.52 -7.87
N GLY A 13 7.20 7.06 -6.75
CA GLY A 13 7.06 6.40 -5.46
C GLY A 13 5.59 6.35 -5.02
N ILE A 14 5.15 5.24 -4.42
CA ILE A 14 3.81 5.08 -3.86
C ILE A 14 3.95 5.09 -2.34
N THR A 15 3.21 5.98 -1.67
CA THR A 15 3.19 6.06 -0.21
C THR A 15 2.02 5.28 0.39
N HIS A 16 0.88 5.27 -0.30
CA HIS A 16 -0.32 4.55 0.13
C HIS A 16 -0.95 3.86 -1.07
N ALA A 17 -1.47 2.65 -0.88
CA ALA A 17 -2.27 1.94 -1.86
C ALA A 17 -3.49 1.32 -1.17
N ILE A 18 -4.66 1.51 -1.78
CA ILE A 18 -5.91 0.93 -1.32
C ILE A 18 -6.60 0.26 -2.49
N HIS A 19 -7.37 -0.81 -2.25
CA HIS A 19 -8.11 -1.51 -3.28
C HIS A 19 -9.61 -1.56 -2.95
N GLY A 20 -10.44 -1.57 -3.98
CA GLY A 20 -11.89 -1.48 -3.83
C GLY A 20 -12.61 -1.51 -5.17
N ASN A 21 -13.93 -1.57 -5.14
CA ASN A 21 -14.82 -1.39 -6.29
C ASN A 21 -15.13 0.10 -6.47
N PHE A 22 -14.13 0.87 -6.91
CA PHE A 22 -14.27 2.33 -7.07
C PHE A 22 -15.07 2.70 -8.32
N SER A 23 -15.08 1.85 -9.34
CA SER A 23 -15.92 2.04 -10.53
C SER A 23 -17.41 1.72 -10.29
N GLY A 24 -17.76 1.11 -9.15
CA GLY A 24 -19.10 0.60 -8.87
C GLY A 24 -19.45 -0.68 -9.65
N SER A 25 -18.47 -1.29 -10.30
CA SER A 25 -18.61 -2.57 -10.98
C SER A 25 -18.06 -3.71 -10.11
N LYS A 26 -18.15 -4.96 -10.58
CA LYS A 26 -17.57 -6.11 -9.86
C LYS A 26 -16.04 -6.14 -9.90
N THR A 27 -15.40 -5.37 -10.79
CA THR A 27 -13.93 -5.31 -10.87
C THR A 27 -13.38 -4.49 -9.72
N GLN A 28 -12.23 -4.91 -9.20
CA GLN A 28 -11.49 -4.12 -8.22
C GLN A 28 -10.44 -3.28 -8.93
N GLU A 29 -10.37 -2.03 -8.52
CA GLU A 29 -9.31 -1.10 -8.91
C GLU A 29 -8.44 -0.80 -7.68
N ILE A 30 -7.26 -0.21 -7.93
CA ILE A 30 -6.31 0.18 -6.90
C ILE A 30 -6.15 1.70 -6.97
N VAL A 31 -6.38 2.39 -5.87
CA VAL A 31 -6.11 3.82 -5.76
C VAL A 31 -4.77 3.97 -5.05
N VAL A 32 -3.83 4.68 -5.67
CA VAL A 32 -2.49 4.89 -5.14
C VAL A 32 -2.22 6.38 -4.93
N SER A 33 -1.60 6.71 -3.80
CA SER A 33 -1.04 8.02 -3.53
C SER A 33 0.44 8.05 -3.84
N ARG A 34 0.88 9.04 -4.61
CA ARG A 34 2.30 9.31 -4.87
C ARG A 34 2.77 10.60 -4.18
N GLY A 35 2.23 10.85 -2.99
CA GLY A 35 2.47 12.05 -2.20
C GLY A 35 1.60 13.23 -2.64
N LYS A 36 1.90 13.82 -3.81
CA LYS A 36 1.19 15.00 -4.35
C LYS A 36 0.15 14.70 -5.43
N SER A 37 0.03 13.44 -5.83
CA SER A 37 -0.90 13.00 -6.86
C SER A 37 -1.63 11.74 -6.43
N LEU A 38 -2.87 11.63 -6.89
CA LEU A 38 -3.73 10.47 -6.66
C LEU A 38 -3.97 9.80 -8.02
N GLU A 39 -3.75 8.50 -8.09
CA GLU A 39 -3.93 7.71 -9.31
C GLU A 39 -4.88 6.54 -9.08
N ILE A 40 -5.62 6.17 -10.11
CA ILE A 40 -6.44 4.97 -10.14
C ILE A 40 -5.82 4.02 -11.15
N LEU A 41 -5.41 2.87 -10.66
CA LEU A 41 -4.83 1.78 -11.42
C LEU A 41 -5.87 0.67 -11.58
N LYS A 42 -5.89 0.05 -12.76
CA LYS A 42 -6.72 -1.11 -13.06
C LYS A 42 -5.81 -2.27 -13.45
N PRO A 43 -5.63 -3.27 -12.58
CA PRO A 43 -5.01 -4.53 -12.99
C PRO A 43 -5.99 -5.27 -13.91
N ASP A 44 -5.54 -5.63 -15.12
CA ASP A 44 -6.32 -6.45 -16.04
C ASP A 44 -6.05 -7.93 -15.77
N PRO A 45 -7.06 -8.71 -15.31
CA PRO A 45 -6.87 -10.13 -14.99
C PRO A 45 -6.50 -10.99 -16.21
N ASN A 46 -6.81 -10.56 -17.44
CA ASN A 46 -6.57 -11.36 -18.63
C ASN A 46 -5.14 -11.21 -19.16
N THR A 47 -4.65 -9.97 -19.22
CA THR A 47 -3.30 -9.65 -19.71
C THR A 47 -2.27 -9.65 -18.58
N GLY A 48 -2.72 -9.53 -17.33
CA GLY A 48 -1.87 -9.41 -16.17
C GLY A 48 -1.21 -8.04 -16.02
N LYS A 49 -1.56 -7.06 -16.86
CA LYS A 49 -0.94 -5.72 -16.85
C LYS A 49 -1.69 -4.73 -15.99
N VAL A 50 -0.94 -3.80 -15.37
CA VAL A 50 -1.52 -2.69 -14.61
C VAL A 50 -1.64 -1.46 -15.50
N HIS A 51 -2.86 -0.95 -15.67
CA HIS A 51 -3.12 0.25 -16.45
C HIS A 51 -3.50 1.43 -15.56
N THR A 52 -2.85 2.58 -15.75
CA THR A 52 -3.27 3.83 -15.10
C THR A 52 -4.49 4.41 -15.81
N MET A 53 -5.63 4.42 -15.14
CA MET A 53 -6.92 4.92 -15.66
C MET A 53 -7.05 6.44 -15.49
N LEU A 54 -6.66 6.94 -14.33
CA LEU A 54 -6.75 8.35 -13.95
C LEU A 54 -5.51 8.72 -13.14
N SER A 55 -4.99 9.93 -13.37
CA SER A 55 -3.90 10.51 -12.58
C SER A 55 -4.14 12.01 -12.43
N ILE A 56 -4.35 12.45 -11.20
CA ILE A 56 -4.64 13.84 -10.84
C ILE A 56 -3.59 14.38 -9.86
N GLU A 57 -3.19 15.63 -10.03
CA GLU A 57 -2.43 16.35 -8.99
C GLU A 57 -3.41 16.95 -7.98
N VAL A 58 -3.17 16.69 -6.69
CA VAL A 58 -4.02 17.21 -5.61
C VAL A 58 -3.51 18.53 -5.03
N PHE A 59 -2.29 18.92 -5.39
CA PHE A 59 -1.60 20.14 -4.91
C PHE A 59 -1.52 20.25 -3.37
N GLY A 60 -1.28 19.12 -2.71
CA GLY A 60 -1.09 19.00 -1.27
C GLY A 60 -0.38 17.70 -0.94
N VAL A 61 -0.16 17.44 0.36
CA VAL A 61 0.46 16.20 0.85
C VAL A 61 -0.63 15.26 1.35
N ILE A 62 -0.80 14.13 0.68
CA ILE A 62 -1.66 13.05 1.15
C ILE A 62 -0.95 12.32 2.28
N GLN A 63 -1.51 12.40 3.48
CA GLN A 63 -0.96 11.79 4.69
C GLN A 63 -1.62 10.45 5.02
N SER A 64 -2.89 10.29 4.66
CA SER A 64 -3.64 9.04 4.89
C SER A 64 -4.70 8.82 3.82
N LEU A 65 -4.97 7.55 3.51
CA LEU A 65 -5.90 7.15 2.46
C LEU A 65 -6.63 5.87 2.87
N ILE A 66 -7.97 5.87 2.88
CA ILE A 66 -8.76 4.67 3.19
C ILE A 66 -10.01 4.57 2.29
N PRO A 67 -10.37 3.36 1.83
CA PRO A 67 -11.66 3.14 1.20
C PRO A 67 -12.73 2.90 2.26
N PHE A 68 -13.97 3.23 1.92
CA PHE A 68 -15.12 2.73 2.68
C PHE A 68 -16.32 2.48 1.79
N ARG A 69 -17.19 1.59 2.26
CA ARG A 69 -18.45 1.26 1.61
C ARG A 69 -19.59 1.50 2.58
N LEU A 70 -20.53 2.35 2.19
CA LEU A 70 -21.80 2.47 2.90
C LEU A 70 -22.57 1.14 2.86
N MET A 71 -23.31 0.82 3.92
CA MET A 71 -24.18 -0.37 3.98
C MET A 71 -25.05 -0.50 2.72
N ASN A 72 -25.14 -1.71 2.17
CA ASN A 72 -25.85 -2.01 0.91
C ASN A 72 -25.39 -1.17 -0.30
N GLY A 73 -24.18 -0.59 -0.26
CA GLY A 73 -23.56 0.09 -1.40
C GLY A 73 -22.89 -0.89 -2.36
N SER A 74 -22.88 -0.55 -3.65
CA SER A 74 -22.12 -1.29 -4.68
C SER A 74 -20.74 -0.68 -4.96
N LYS A 75 -20.49 0.54 -4.48
CA LYS A 75 -19.33 1.36 -4.83
C LYS A 75 -18.59 1.81 -3.58
N ASP A 76 -17.27 1.81 -3.68
CA ASP A 76 -16.38 2.31 -2.64
C ASP A 76 -16.09 3.80 -2.84
N TYR A 77 -16.20 4.55 -1.75
CA TYR A 77 -15.74 5.93 -1.66
C TYR A 77 -14.30 5.96 -1.14
N ILE A 78 -13.62 7.08 -1.37
CA ILE A 78 -12.23 7.28 -0.95
C ILE A 78 -12.21 8.44 0.04
N VAL A 79 -11.73 8.20 1.26
CA VAL A 79 -11.49 9.28 2.23
C VAL A 79 -10.00 9.62 2.20
N VAL A 80 -9.72 10.92 2.08
CA VAL A 80 -8.37 11.46 2.00
C VAL A 80 -8.10 12.36 3.19
N GLY A 81 -7.07 12.01 3.98
CA GLY A 81 -6.45 12.90 4.95
C GLY A 81 -5.26 13.61 4.30
N SER A 82 -5.26 14.94 4.36
CA SER A 82 -4.21 15.77 3.76
C SER A 82 -3.73 16.87 4.70
N ASP A 83 -2.69 17.58 4.27
CA ASP A 83 -2.17 18.78 4.95
C ASP A 83 -3.10 20.00 4.88
N SER A 84 -4.33 19.88 4.36
CA SER A 84 -5.24 21.02 4.20
C SER A 84 -5.97 21.44 5.49
N GLY A 85 -6.01 20.59 6.51
CA GLY A 85 -6.90 20.78 7.68
C GLY A 85 -8.38 20.49 7.37
N ARG A 86 -8.62 19.71 6.30
CA ARG A 86 -9.94 19.29 5.82
C ARG A 86 -9.97 17.79 5.56
N ILE A 87 -11.11 17.16 5.81
CA ILE A 87 -11.39 15.78 5.39
C ILE A 87 -12.12 15.84 4.06
N VAL A 88 -11.68 15.06 3.09
CA VAL A 88 -12.28 15.01 1.75
C VAL A 88 -12.78 13.61 1.47
N VAL A 89 -14.02 13.50 0.99
CA VAL A 89 -14.57 12.24 0.47
C VAL A 89 -14.73 12.35 -1.04
N LEU A 90 -14.11 11.42 -1.76
CA LEU A 90 -14.09 11.36 -3.22
C LEU A 90 -14.86 10.14 -3.73
N GLU A 91 -15.46 10.31 -4.89
CA GLU A 91 -16.12 9.25 -5.65
C GLU A 91 -15.56 9.22 -7.08
N TYR A 92 -15.16 8.05 -7.57
CA TYR A 92 -14.67 7.92 -8.95
C TYR A 92 -15.83 7.79 -9.94
N ASN A 93 -15.94 8.69 -10.90
CA ASN A 93 -16.92 8.61 -11.98
C ASN A 93 -16.28 8.03 -13.26
N PRO A 94 -16.54 6.76 -13.60
CA PRO A 94 -15.91 6.12 -14.76
C PRO A 94 -16.36 6.72 -16.10
N SER A 95 -17.59 7.23 -16.19
CA SER A 95 -18.13 7.79 -17.44
C SER A 95 -17.45 9.10 -17.84
N LYS A 96 -17.08 9.92 -16.84
CA LYS A 96 -16.34 11.19 -17.05
C LYS A 96 -14.83 11.03 -16.87
N ASN A 97 -14.39 9.90 -16.33
CA ASN A 97 -13.03 9.66 -15.86
C ASN A 97 -12.50 10.77 -14.93
N VAL A 98 -13.29 11.13 -13.91
CA VAL A 98 -12.91 12.14 -12.91
C VAL A 98 -13.17 11.64 -11.49
N LEU A 99 -12.43 12.20 -10.53
CA LEU A 99 -12.74 12.05 -9.10
C LEU A 99 -13.63 13.21 -8.68
N GLU A 100 -14.91 12.90 -8.45
CA GLU A 100 -15.88 13.87 -7.96
C GLU A 100 -15.72 14.03 -6.45
N LYS A 101 -15.61 15.29 -6.01
CA LYS A 101 -15.54 15.62 -4.58
C LYS A 101 -16.95 15.63 -4.01
N VAL A 102 -17.31 14.58 -3.30
CA VAL A 102 -18.66 14.42 -2.72
C VAL A 102 -18.81 15.31 -1.50
N HIS A 103 -17.81 15.31 -0.62
CA HIS A 103 -17.82 16.11 0.61
C HIS A 103 -16.45 16.69 0.92
N GLN A 104 -16.47 17.83 1.62
CA GLN A 104 -15.28 18.49 2.13
C GLN A 104 -15.61 19.26 3.40
N GLU A 105 -15.21 18.72 4.55
CA GLU A 105 -15.43 19.33 5.85
C GLU A 105 -14.13 19.92 6.40
N THR A 106 -14.21 21.12 6.98
CA THR A 106 -13.05 21.82 7.55
C THR A 106 -13.03 21.65 9.06
N PHE A 107 -11.91 21.19 9.60
CA PHE A 107 -11.76 20.99 11.05
C PHE A 107 -10.53 21.69 11.63
N GLY A 108 -9.59 22.13 10.79
CA GLY A 108 -8.32 22.70 11.27
C GLY A 108 -7.63 23.64 10.28
N LYS A 109 -6.44 24.06 10.66
CA LYS A 109 -5.52 24.84 9.84
C LYS A 109 -4.70 23.93 8.92
N SER A 110 -4.18 24.47 7.83
CA SER A 110 -3.29 23.77 6.92
C SER A 110 -1.87 23.57 7.47
N GLY A 111 -1.14 22.64 6.86
CA GLY A 111 0.18 22.12 7.19
C GLY A 111 0.14 20.74 7.83
N CYS A 112 1.23 19.97 7.70
CA CYS A 112 1.45 18.75 8.47
C CYS A 112 1.77 19.12 9.92
N ARG A 113 0.73 19.34 10.75
CA ARG A 113 0.90 19.80 12.14
C ARG A 113 0.73 18.66 13.13
N ARG A 114 1.45 18.76 14.24
CA ARG A 114 1.46 17.77 15.34
C ARG A 114 0.06 17.47 15.90
N ILE A 115 -0.73 18.51 16.15
CA ILE A 115 -2.04 18.41 16.82
C ILE A 115 -3.24 18.53 15.89
N ILE A 116 -3.04 18.70 14.57
CA ILE A 116 -4.16 18.82 13.63
C ILE A 116 -4.35 17.47 12.93
N PRO A 117 -5.57 16.90 12.93
CA PRO A 117 -5.82 15.60 12.32
C PRO A 117 -5.52 15.56 10.83
N GLY A 118 -5.14 14.38 10.36
CA GLY A 118 -4.82 14.14 8.94
C GLY A 118 -3.80 13.02 8.72
N GLN A 119 -3.01 12.71 9.76
CA GLN A 119 -1.98 11.67 9.72
C GLN A 119 -2.55 10.26 9.78
N TYR A 120 -3.57 10.04 10.63
CA TYR A 120 -4.19 8.73 10.82
C TYR A 120 -5.65 8.75 10.40
N LEU A 121 -6.10 7.64 9.80
CA LEU A 121 -7.45 7.51 9.30
C LEU A 121 -7.92 6.07 9.46
N ALA A 122 -9.09 5.89 10.06
CA ALA A 122 -9.73 4.60 10.23
C ALA A 122 -11.20 4.69 9.85
N SER A 123 -11.71 3.68 9.14
CA SER A 123 -13.10 3.60 8.72
C SER A 123 -13.74 2.35 9.31
N ASP A 124 -14.91 2.52 9.91
CA ASP A 124 -15.78 1.40 10.29
C ASP A 124 -16.01 0.50 9.06
N PRO A 125 -15.85 -0.83 9.17
CA PRO A 125 -15.99 -1.75 8.03
C PRO A 125 -17.37 -1.75 7.36
N LEU A 126 -18.43 -1.36 8.08
CA LEU A 126 -19.78 -1.16 7.52
C LEU A 126 -20.00 0.26 6.96
N GLY A 127 -18.98 1.12 7.02
CA GLY A 127 -18.98 2.48 6.49
C GLY A 127 -19.87 3.45 7.26
N ARG A 128 -20.13 3.19 8.55
CA ARG A 128 -21.01 4.03 9.38
C ARG A 128 -20.31 5.25 9.98
N ALA A 129 -19.01 5.14 10.23
CA ALA A 129 -18.22 6.21 10.82
C ALA A 129 -16.76 6.16 10.34
N VAL A 130 -16.12 7.32 10.33
CA VAL A 130 -14.69 7.49 10.07
C VAL A 130 -14.05 8.31 11.17
N MET A 131 -12.91 7.84 11.66
CA MET A 131 -12.07 8.54 12.62
C MET A 131 -10.84 9.10 11.94
N VAL A 132 -10.58 10.39 12.13
CA VAL A 132 -9.37 11.09 11.70
C VAL A 132 -8.56 11.47 12.94
N GLY A 133 -7.29 11.07 12.98
CA GLY A 133 -6.37 11.33 14.08
C GLY A 133 -5.22 12.25 13.70
N ALA A 134 -4.80 13.07 14.65
CA ALA A 134 -3.50 13.72 14.64
C ALA A 134 -2.44 12.82 15.30
N ILE A 135 -1.17 13.20 15.21
CA ILE A 135 -0.07 12.52 15.93
C ILE A 135 -0.23 12.70 17.44
N GLU A 136 -0.77 13.84 17.86
CA GLU A 136 -0.98 14.13 19.27
C GLU A 136 -2.37 14.73 19.49
N LYS A 137 -2.96 14.38 20.64
CA LYS A 137 -4.13 15.04 21.24
C LYS A 137 -5.45 14.88 20.50
N GLN A 138 -5.58 15.42 19.29
CA GLN A 138 -6.87 15.55 18.61
C GLN A 138 -7.23 14.29 17.82
N LYS A 139 -8.44 13.79 18.06
CA LYS A 139 -9.11 12.75 17.30
C LYS A 139 -10.54 13.20 17.02
N LEU A 140 -10.97 13.10 15.77
CA LEU A 140 -12.30 13.51 15.32
C LEU A 140 -13.00 12.33 14.66
N VAL A 141 -14.28 12.13 14.99
CA VAL A 141 -15.12 11.10 14.37
C VAL A 141 -16.26 11.73 13.62
N TYR A 142 -16.44 11.30 12.37
CA TYR A 142 -17.51 11.69 11.48
C TYR A 142 -18.45 10.51 11.29
N ILE A 143 -19.76 10.75 11.41
CA ILE A 143 -20.80 9.75 11.12
C ILE A 143 -21.22 9.92 9.67
N PHE A 144 -21.28 8.81 8.95
CA PHE A 144 -21.71 8.75 7.57
C PHE A 144 -23.10 8.14 7.49
N ASN A 145 -24.00 8.85 6.81
CA ASN A 145 -25.37 8.43 6.57
C ASN A 145 -25.72 8.55 5.09
N ARG A 146 -26.91 8.08 4.74
CA ARG A 146 -27.53 8.33 3.44
C ARG A 146 -28.77 9.20 3.61
N ASP A 147 -28.98 10.12 2.68
CA ASP A 147 -30.26 10.80 2.53
C ASP A 147 -31.30 9.92 1.80
N ASP A 148 -32.53 10.42 1.69
CA ASP A 148 -33.63 9.74 0.98
C ASP A 148 -33.33 9.51 -0.52
N VAL A 149 -32.36 10.24 -1.09
CA VAL A 149 -31.91 10.16 -2.48
C VAL A 149 -30.63 9.30 -2.61
N GLN A 150 -30.28 8.55 -1.55
CA GLN A 150 -29.10 7.68 -1.46
C GLN A 150 -27.74 8.39 -1.61
N ARG A 151 -27.68 9.71 -1.42
CA ARG A 151 -26.42 10.45 -1.38
C ARG A 151 -25.79 10.32 0.00
N LEU A 152 -24.46 10.23 0.02
CA LEU A 152 -23.68 10.28 1.25
C LEU A 152 -23.94 11.62 1.95
N THR A 153 -24.14 11.58 3.27
CA THR A 153 -24.18 12.75 4.15
C THR A 153 -23.20 12.56 5.30
N ILE A 154 -22.57 13.65 5.76
CA ILE A 154 -21.56 13.64 6.82
C ILE A 154 -22.07 14.50 7.99
N SER A 155 -21.96 13.98 9.21
CA SER A 155 -22.31 14.72 10.42
C SER A 155 -21.25 15.75 10.81
N SER A 156 -21.58 16.66 11.72
CA SER A 156 -20.57 17.43 12.45
C SER A 156 -19.60 16.49 13.19
N PRO A 157 -18.32 16.88 13.33
CA PRO A 157 -17.32 16.03 14.00
C PRO A 157 -17.64 15.86 15.49
N ARG A 158 -17.32 14.69 16.02
CA ARG A 158 -17.31 14.36 17.45
C ARG A 158 -15.88 14.30 17.93
N GLU A 159 -15.58 15.05 18.98
CA GLU A 159 -14.22 15.18 19.49
C GLU A 159 -13.93 14.11 20.53
N GLY A 160 -12.82 13.37 20.34
CA GLY A 160 -12.28 12.41 21.30
C GLY A 160 -10.85 12.77 21.68
N PHE A 161 -10.62 13.98 22.17
CA PHE A 161 -9.27 14.44 22.49
C PHE A 161 -8.80 13.96 23.87
N LYS A 162 -7.50 13.69 24.00
CA LYS A 162 -6.82 13.47 25.29
C LYS A 162 -5.54 14.32 25.29
N LEU A 163 -5.32 15.13 26.31
CA LEU A 163 -4.10 15.96 26.39
C LEU A 163 -2.86 15.06 26.55
N ASN A 164 -1.70 15.56 26.13
CA ASN A 164 -0.39 14.93 26.35
C ASN A 164 -0.30 13.46 25.88
N THR A 165 -1.10 13.09 24.88
CA THR A 165 -1.16 11.71 24.37
C THR A 165 -0.71 11.68 22.93
N LEU A 166 0.35 10.91 22.67
CA LEU A 166 0.84 10.56 21.34
C LEU A 166 0.07 9.37 20.80
N VAL A 167 -0.22 9.38 19.50
CA VAL A 167 -0.92 8.30 18.79
C VAL A 167 0.04 7.72 17.75
N TYR A 168 0.23 6.39 17.79
CA TYR A 168 1.13 5.67 16.87
C TYR A 168 0.39 5.12 15.65
N HIS A 169 -0.83 4.61 15.86
CA HIS A 169 -1.67 4.06 14.81
C HIS A 169 -3.14 4.01 15.25
N ILE A 170 -4.07 4.06 14.29
CA ILE A 170 -5.52 3.98 14.52
C ILE A 170 -6.12 2.97 13.55
N VAL A 171 -6.96 2.06 14.05
CA VAL A 171 -7.70 1.08 13.26
C VAL A 171 -9.13 0.96 13.76
N ALA A 172 -10.08 0.73 12.85
CA ALA A 172 -11.45 0.41 13.22
C ALA A 172 -11.60 -1.09 13.49
N ILE A 173 -12.28 -1.44 14.57
CA ILE A 173 -12.59 -2.83 14.91
C ILE A 173 -13.86 -3.25 14.16
N ASP A 174 -13.85 -4.42 13.52
CA ASP A 174 -15.05 -4.97 12.87
C ASP A 174 -16.01 -5.53 13.93
N VAL A 175 -16.92 -4.69 14.42
CA VAL A 175 -17.93 -5.05 15.43
C VAL A 175 -19.31 -5.31 14.81
N LYS A 176 -19.38 -5.40 13.48
CA LYS A 176 -20.64 -5.48 12.72
C LYS A 176 -21.65 -4.41 13.14
N TYR A 177 -22.75 -4.81 13.75
CA TYR A 177 -23.91 -3.97 14.01
C TYR A 177 -23.84 -3.26 15.36
N GLU A 178 -22.92 -3.66 16.24
CA GLU A 178 -22.64 -2.95 17.49
C GLU A 178 -22.09 -1.54 17.22
N ASN A 179 -22.08 -0.70 18.25
CA ASN A 179 -21.53 0.66 18.18
C ASN A 179 -20.09 0.63 17.60
N PRO A 180 -19.78 1.44 16.56
CA PRO A 180 -18.45 1.49 15.96
C PRO A 180 -17.36 1.69 17.00
N MET A 181 -16.32 0.85 16.95
CA MET A 181 -15.17 0.93 17.84
C MET A 181 -13.88 1.22 17.07
N PHE A 182 -13.02 2.05 17.65
CA PHE A 182 -11.72 2.41 17.10
C PHE A 182 -10.62 2.11 18.12
N ALA A 183 -9.64 1.31 17.71
CA ALA A 183 -8.45 1.00 18.49
C ALA A 183 -7.33 1.97 18.14
N CYS A 184 -6.69 2.53 19.17
CA CYS A 184 -5.56 3.44 19.04
C CYS A 184 -4.39 2.94 19.89
N LEU A 185 -3.17 3.02 19.34
CA LEU A 185 -1.94 2.86 20.09
C LEU A 185 -1.52 4.22 20.67
N GLU A 186 -1.45 4.32 21.99
CA GLU A 186 -1.29 5.60 22.69
C GLU A 186 -0.19 5.58 23.73
N ILE A 187 0.57 6.68 23.84
CA ILE A 187 1.53 6.92 24.91
C ILE A 187 1.20 8.26 25.56
N ASP A 188 1.04 8.25 26.88
CA ASP A 188 0.93 9.45 27.69
C ASP A 188 2.32 9.90 28.13
N TYR A 189 2.70 11.15 27.85
CA TYR A 189 4.03 11.68 28.18
C TYR A 189 3.99 12.77 29.25
N GLU A 190 2.83 13.01 29.90
CA GLU A 190 2.70 14.03 30.93
C GLU A 190 3.67 13.83 32.10
N GLU A 191 3.79 12.60 32.62
CA GLU A 191 4.72 12.28 33.72
C GLU A 191 6.19 12.39 33.31
N ALA A 192 6.50 11.99 32.07
CA ALA A 192 7.85 12.06 31.52
C ALA A 192 8.36 13.50 31.38
N ASP A 193 7.49 14.45 31.01
CA ASP A 193 7.84 15.87 30.91
C ASP A 193 8.09 16.52 32.28
N LEU A 194 7.48 15.98 33.34
CA LEU A 194 7.58 16.50 34.70
C LEU A 194 8.74 15.91 35.51
N ASP A 195 9.42 14.88 35.00
CA ASP A 195 10.50 14.16 35.68
C ASP A 195 11.90 14.51 35.12
N PRO A 196 12.71 15.33 35.82
CA PRO A 196 14.07 15.65 35.39
C PRO A 196 15.05 14.47 35.48
N THR A 197 14.70 13.38 36.18
CA THR A 197 15.58 12.23 36.36
C THR A 197 15.58 11.29 35.15
N GLY A 198 14.51 11.31 34.36
CA GLY A 198 14.32 10.45 33.21
C GLY A 198 13.84 9.02 33.54
N GLU A 199 13.55 8.72 34.80
CA GLU A 199 13.01 7.42 35.20
C GLU A 199 11.58 7.20 34.68
N ALA A 200 10.77 8.26 34.64
CA ALA A 200 9.39 8.19 34.17
C ALA A 200 9.31 7.73 32.69
N VAL A 201 10.27 8.15 31.86
CA VAL A 201 10.36 7.74 30.44
C VAL A 201 10.50 6.22 30.33
N LEU A 202 11.31 5.60 31.17
CA LEU A 202 11.56 4.15 31.16
C LEU A 202 10.37 3.34 31.70
N LYS A 203 9.53 3.94 32.55
CA LYS A 203 8.32 3.31 33.12
C LYS A 203 7.07 3.54 32.27
N THR A 204 7.16 4.41 31.26
CA THR A 204 5.99 4.76 30.44
C THR A 204 5.72 3.65 29.42
N HIS A 205 4.62 2.92 29.62
CA HIS A 205 4.17 1.89 28.70
C HIS A 205 3.25 2.44 27.62
N GLN A 206 3.31 1.84 26.43
CA GLN A 206 2.30 2.07 25.41
C GLN A 206 1.00 1.39 25.81
N THR A 207 -0.12 2.03 25.51
CA THR A 207 -1.46 1.55 25.83
C THR A 207 -2.28 1.34 24.56
N LEU A 208 -3.02 0.24 24.50
CA LEU A 208 -4.08 0.02 23.53
C LEU A 208 -5.37 0.61 24.08
N THR A 209 -5.81 1.72 23.51
CA THR A 209 -7.03 2.43 23.92
C THR A 209 -8.15 2.18 22.91
N LEU A 210 -9.33 1.82 23.40
CA LEU A 210 -10.52 1.60 22.59
C LEU A 210 -11.53 2.73 22.79
N TYR A 211 -11.90 3.36 21.68
CA TYR A 211 -12.93 4.38 21.62
C TYR A 211 -14.20 3.81 21.01
N GLU A 212 -15.31 3.92 21.74
CA GLU A 212 -16.63 3.51 21.27
C GLU A 212 -17.44 4.74 20.88
N LEU A 213 -18.03 4.72 19.68
CA LEU A 213 -18.97 5.73 19.23
C LEU A 213 -20.40 5.27 19.55
N ASN A 214 -21.01 5.86 20.57
CA ASN A 214 -22.41 5.59 20.86
C ASN A 214 -23.29 6.34 19.85
N LEU A 215 -23.92 5.61 18.93
CA LEU A 215 -24.76 6.19 17.88
C LEU A 215 -26.03 6.85 18.41
N VAL A 216 -26.57 6.37 19.55
CA VAL A 216 -27.79 6.89 20.17
C VAL A 216 -27.50 8.20 20.91
N GLN A 217 -26.45 8.21 21.74
CA GLN A 217 -26.07 9.38 22.53
C GLN A 217 -25.18 10.36 21.76
N ASN A 218 -24.75 10.00 20.55
CA ASN A 218 -23.99 10.82 19.61
C ASN A 218 -22.72 11.43 20.20
N HIS A 219 -22.00 10.65 21.01
CA HIS A 219 -20.70 11.02 21.55
C HIS A 219 -19.76 9.82 21.58
N ILE A 220 -18.46 10.12 21.64
CA ILE A 220 -17.38 9.14 21.70
C ILE A 220 -16.91 8.98 23.14
N VAL A 221 -16.73 7.74 23.58
CA VAL A 221 -16.27 7.41 24.93
C VAL A 221 -15.02 6.54 24.83
N ARG A 222 -14.04 6.81 25.69
CA ARG A 222 -12.92 5.90 25.92
C ARG A 222 -13.42 4.74 26.77
N LYS A 223 -13.73 3.61 26.14
CA LYS A 223 -14.36 2.45 26.80
C LYS A 223 -13.34 1.64 27.58
N HIS A 224 -12.20 1.37 26.97
CA HIS A 224 -11.19 0.46 27.50
C HIS A 224 -9.80 0.98 27.24
N SER A 225 -8.86 0.67 28.13
CA SER A 225 -7.45 0.97 27.92
C SER A 225 -6.58 0.00 28.71
N GLU A 226 -5.70 -0.67 27.99
CA GLU A 226 -4.77 -1.64 28.57
C GLU A 226 -3.33 -1.31 28.19
N PRO A 227 -2.36 -1.45 29.11
CA PRO A 227 -0.96 -1.39 28.76
C PRO A 227 -0.55 -2.57 27.87
N LEU A 228 0.42 -2.32 27.00
CA LEU A 228 1.10 -3.31 26.19
C LEU A 228 2.45 -3.63 26.83
N ASP A 229 2.85 -4.90 26.74
CA ASP A 229 4.15 -5.35 27.24
C ASP A 229 5.30 -4.70 26.44
N GLU A 230 5.15 -4.66 25.11
CA GLU A 230 6.14 -4.16 24.16
C GLU A 230 5.58 -2.99 23.35
N HIS A 231 6.47 -2.19 22.78
CA HIS A 231 6.08 -1.12 21.86
C HIS A 231 5.62 -1.69 20.51
N ALA A 232 4.36 -1.43 20.19
CA ALA A 232 3.71 -1.75 18.94
C ALA A 232 3.84 -0.62 17.91
N THR A 233 4.02 -1.00 16.64
CA THR A 233 4.20 -0.09 15.51
C THR A 233 2.88 0.20 14.80
N PHE A 234 2.08 -0.82 14.50
CA PHE A 234 0.76 -0.67 13.88
C PHE A 234 -0.19 -1.80 14.27
N LEU A 235 -1.47 -1.60 13.91
CA LEU A 235 -2.57 -2.51 14.21
C LEU A 235 -3.16 -3.07 12.91
N VAL A 236 -3.72 -4.28 12.97
CA VAL A 236 -4.50 -4.88 11.88
C VAL A 236 -5.90 -5.22 12.38
N SER A 237 -6.91 -4.82 11.61
CA SER A 237 -8.31 -5.12 11.92
C SER A 237 -8.61 -6.58 11.62
N VAL A 238 -9.14 -7.30 12.61
CA VAL A 238 -9.60 -8.68 12.44
C VAL A 238 -11.09 -8.67 12.07
N PRO A 239 -11.51 -9.39 11.02
CA PRO A 239 -12.93 -9.51 10.68
C PRO A 239 -13.76 -10.03 11.87
N GLY A 240 -14.95 -9.46 12.06
CA GLY A 240 -15.83 -9.79 13.18
C GLY A 240 -17.14 -10.47 12.81
N GLY A 241 -18.00 -10.66 13.82
CA GLY A 241 -19.33 -11.25 13.71
C GLY A 241 -19.31 -12.63 13.06
N ASN A 242 -20.23 -12.88 12.13
CA ASN A 242 -20.31 -14.17 11.44
C ASN A 242 -19.08 -14.51 10.58
N ASP A 243 -18.16 -13.58 10.38
CA ASP A 243 -16.99 -13.76 9.52
C ASP A 243 -15.69 -13.97 10.31
N GLY A 244 -15.70 -13.85 11.64
CA GLY A 244 -14.52 -13.97 12.48
C GLY A 244 -14.70 -13.40 13.89
N PRO A 245 -13.68 -13.53 14.75
CA PRO A 245 -13.77 -13.26 16.19
C PRO A 245 -13.71 -11.77 16.56
N SER A 246 -13.57 -10.86 15.59
CA SER A 246 -13.32 -9.43 15.82
C SER A 246 -11.97 -9.19 16.52
N GLY A 247 -11.75 -7.99 17.05
CA GLY A 247 -10.51 -7.61 17.74
C GLY A 247 -9.43 -7.06 16.81
N VAL A 248 -8.20 -7.03 17.32
CA VAL A 248 -7.05 -6.43 16.62
C VAL A 248 -5.81 -7.31 16.77
N LEU A 249 -4.99 -7.34 15.72
CA LEU A 249 -3.62 -7.82 15.81
C LEU A 249 -2.71 -6.62 16.05
N VAL A 250 -1.92 -6.71 17.11
CA VAL A 250 -0.93 -5.73 17.55
C VAL A 250 0.44 -6.19 17.07
N CYS A 251 1.00 -5.48 16.08
CA CYS A 251 2.33 -5.77 15.56
C CYS A 251 3.37 -5.04 16.40
N SER A 252 4.19 -5.78 17.14
CA SER A 252 5.23 -5.25 18.03
C SER A 252 6.60 -5.75 17.61
N GLU A 253 7.65 -5.24 18.26
CA GLU A 253 9.01 -5.76 18.07
C GLU A 253 9.07 -7.24 18.49
N ASN A 254 9.50 -8.10 17.57
CA ASN A 254 9.61 -9.55 17.69
C ASN A 254 8.31 -10.33 17.95
N TYR A 255 7.17 -9.67 18.16
CA TYR A 255 5.91 -10.35 18.52
C TYR A 255 4.71 -9.86 17.71
N LEU A 256 3.80 -10.80 17.44
CA LEU A 256 2.44 -10.55 16.99
C LEU A 256 1.48 -10.94 18.12
N THR A 257 0.68 -9.98 18.59
CA THR A 257 -0.25 -10.21 19.70
C THR A 257 -1.69 -10.00 19.24
N TYR A 258 -2.55 -10.98 19.43
CA TYR A 258 -3.99 -10.81 19.26
C TYR A 258 -4.61 -10.32 20.57
N LYS A 259 -5.34 -9.21 20.50
CA LYS A 259 -6.11 -8.66 21.62
C LYS A 259 -7.54 -8.40 21.18
N ASN A 260 -8.50 -8.77 22.02
CA ASN A 260 -9.92 -8.48 21.83
C ASN A 260 -10.54 -7.95 23.12
N VAL A 261 -11.71 -7.35 23.02
CA VAL A 261 -12.45 -6.84 24.19
C VAL A 261 -13.17 -7.99 24.89
N GLY A 262 -13.15 -7.99 26.22
CA GLY A 262 -13.92 -8.93 27.04
C GLY A 262 -13.02 -9.99 27.68
N ASP A 263 -13.51 -11.22 27.74
CA ASP A 263 -12.86 -12.33 28.46
C ASP A 263 -11.80 -13.08 27.63
N GLN A 264 -11.49 -12.60 26.42
CA GLN A 264 -10.45 -13.17 25.57
C GLN A 264 -9.06 -12.90 26.19
N HIS A 265 -8.28 -13.96 26.37
CA HIS A 265 -6.90 -13.83 26.81
C HIS A 265 -5.99 -13.33 25.69
N ASP A 266 -4.93 -12.62 26.06
CA ASP A 266 -3.90 -12.16 25.14
C ASP A 266 -3.15 -13.36 24.55
N ILE A 267 -3.17 -13.49 23.22
CA ILE A 267 -2.43 -14.55 22.51
C ILE A 267 -1.24 -13.92 21.81
N ARG A 268 -0.05 -14.41 22.12
CA ARG A 268 1.22 -13.89 21.60
C ARG A 268 1.90 -14.95 20.74
N CYS A 269 2.41 -14.55 19.58
CA CYS A 269 3.21 -15.39 18.69
C CYS A 269 4.51 -14.66 18.34
N PRO A 270 5.70 -15.24 18.57
CA PRO A 270 6.96 -14.63 18.17
C PRO A 270 7.10 -14.65 16.64
N ILE A 271 7.72 -13.60 16.09
CA ILE A 271 7.99 -13.48 14.65
C ILE A 271 9.11 -14.46 14.28
N PRO A 272 8.88 -15.41 13.34
CA PRO A 272 9.90 -16.34 12.91
C PRO A 272 11.10 -15.63 12.27
N ARG A 273 12.33 -16.07 12.59
CA ARG A 273 13.57 -15.55 12.03
C ARG A 273 14.15 -16.44 10.93
N ARG A 274 14.94 -15.85 10.04
CA ARG A 274 15.65 -16.61 9.01
C ARG A 274 16.72 -17.49 9.67
N ARG A 275 16.88 -18.73 9.21
CA ARG A 275 18.00 -19.58 9.61
C ARG A 275 19.30 -18.94 9.18
N ASN A 276 20.26 -18.85 10.11
CA ASN A 276 21.60 -18.34 9.86
C ASN A 276 21.59 -16.92 9.30
N ASP A 277 20.75 -16.05 9.87
CA ASP A 277 20.71 -14.65 9.48
C ASP A 277 22.08 -13.98 9.70
N LEU A 278 22.43 -13.10 8.77
CA LEU A 278 23.70 -12.36 8.80
C LEU A 278 23.58 -11.02 9.53
N ASP A 279 22.34 -10.58 9.78
CA ASP A 279 22.05 -9.40 10.58
C ASP A 279 22.42 -9.62 12.06
N ASP A 280 22.63 -8.52 12.78
CA ASP A 280 22.95 -8.54 14.20
C ASP A 280 21.85 -9.26 15.00
N PRO A 281 22.17 -10.32 15.77
CA PRO A 281 21.18 -11.03 16.58
C PRO A 281 20.44 -10.15 17.58
N GLU A 282 21.08 -9.08 18.09
CA GLU A 282 20.49 -8.14 19.05
C GLU A 282 19.42 -7.24 18.42
N ARG A 283 19.40 -7.09 17.09
CA ARG A 283 18.39 -6.30 16.39
C ARG A 283 17.05 -7.03 16.42
N GLY A 284 15.99 -6.33 16.82
CA GLY A 284 14.62 -6.85 16.72
C GLY A 284 14.08 -6.86 15.30
N MET A 285 12.96 -7.55 15.11
CA MET A 285 12.24 -7.63 13.84
C MET A 285 10.84 -7.04 14.00
N ILE A 286 10.38 -6.24 13.05
CA ILE A 286 9.00 -5.74 13.00
C ILE A 286 8.35 -6.09 11.66
N PHE A 287 7.03 -6.02 11.64
CA PHE A 287 6.28 -5.94 10.39
C PHE A 287 6.26 -4.48 9.89
N VAL A 288 6.27 -4.30 8.57
CA VAL A 288 6.25 -2.98 7.91
C VAL A 288 4.89 -2.66 7.31
N CYS A 289 4.15 -3.68 6.86
CA CYS A 289 2.82 -3.52 6.31
C CYS A 289 2.03 -4.83 6.40
N SER A 290 0.72 -4.71 6.21
CA SER A 290 -0.21 -5.83 6.24
C SER A 290 -1.23 -5.73 5.10
N ALA A 291 -1.68 -6.87 4.60
CA ALA A 291 -2.91 -6.96 3.80
C ALA A 291 -3.87 -7.98 4.42
N THR A 292 -5.13 -7.58 4.56
CA THR A 292 -6.20 -8.47 4.99
C THR A 292 -6.96 -8.99 3.77
N HIS A 293 -7.02 -10.31 3.61
CA HIS A 293 -7.87 -10.93 2.61
C HIS A 293 -9.03 -11.66 3.27
N LYS A 294 -10.23 -11.37 2.81
CA LYS A 294 -11.47 -11.97 3.31
C LYS A 294 -12.25 -12.61 2.18
N THR A 295 -12.55 -13.89 2.35
CA THR A 295 -13.51 -14.65 1.54
C THR A 295 -14.75 -14.95 2.38
N LYS A 296 -15.74 -15.64 1.81
CA LYS A 296 -16.95 -16.04 2.55
C LYS A 296 -16.70 -17.15 3.57
N SER A 297 -15.66 -17.96 3.36
CA SER A 297 -15.37 -19.15 4.16
C SER A 297 -14.20 -18.96 5.11
N MET A 298 -13.22 -18.14 4.73
CA MET A 298 -12.00 -17.91 5.50
C MET A 298 -11.48 -16.49 5.31
N PHE A 299 -10.68 -16.04 6.26
CA PHE A 299 -9.86 -14.85 6.15
C PHE A 299 -8.42 -15.21 6.51
N PHE A 300 -7.48 -14.45 5.98
CA PHE A 300 -6.07 -14.54 6.35
C PHE A 300 -5.42 -13.18 6.18
N PHE A 301 -4.26 -13.02 6.81
CA PHE A 301 -3.45 -11.81 6.70
C PHE A 301 -2.14 -12.16 6.00
N LEU A 302 -1.65 -11.24 5.17
CA LEU A 302 -0.27 -11.24 4.73
C LEU A 302 0.47 -10.12 5.45
N LEU A 303 1.44 -10.48 6.29
CA LEU A 303 2.26 -9.55 7.05
C LEU A 303 3.68 -9.56 6.48
N GLN A 304 4.22 -8.39 6.16
CA GLN A 304 5.58 -8.29 5.62
C GLN A 304 6.57 -7.82 6.68
N THR A 305 7.70 -8.51 6.84
CA THR A 305 8.80 -8.08 7.71
C THR A 305 9.71 -7.02 7.06
N GLU A 306 10.61 -6.41 7.82
CA GLU A 306 11.61 -5.45 7.31
C GLU A 306 12.53 -6.06 6.23
N GLN A 307 12.74 -7.37 6.26
CA GLN A 307 13.56 -8.09 5.27
C GLN A 307 12.78 -8.48 4.00
N GLY A 308 11.48 -8.14 3.95
CA GLY A 308 10.60 -8.40 2.81
C GLY A 308 9.90 -9.77 2.85
N ASP A 309 9.99 -10.52 3.94
CA ASP A 309 9.35 -11.83 4.07
C ASP A 309 7.87 -11.67 4.34
N LEU A 310 7.04 -12.31 3.51
CA LEU A 310 5.61 -12.38 3.72
C LEU A 310 5.28 -13.59 4.58
N PHE A 311 4.56 -13.36 5.66
CA PHE A 311 3.95 -14.40 6.47
C PHE A 311 2.45 -14.40 6.25
N LYS A 312 1.90 -15.59 5.98
CA LYS A 312 0.46 -15.83 6.07
C LYS A 312 0.13 -16.05 7.55
N ALA A 313 -0.66 -15.15 8.11
CA ALA A 313 -1.21 -15.30 9.46
C ALA A 313 -2.66 -15.75 9.39
N THR A 314 -2.99 -16.78 10.14
CA THR A 314 -4.33 -17.34 10.33
C THR A 314 -4.64 -17.40 11.82
N LEU A 315 -5.93 -17.27 12.15
CA LEU A 315 -6.41 -17.36 13.52
C LEU A 315 -7.26 -18.61 13.62
N GLU A 316 -6.93 -19.48 14.56
CA GLU A 316 -7.82 -20.58 14.92
C GLU A 316 -8.78 -20.12 16.01
N THR A 317 -10.03 -20.47 15.81
CA THR A 317 -11.14 -20.10 16.70
C THR A 317 -11.83 -21.36 17.15
N ASP A 318 -12.08 -21.47 18.45
CA ASP A 318 -12.98 -22.46 19.04
C ASP A 318 -14.18 -21.69 19.59
N ASP A 319 -15.37 -22.01 19.06
CA ASP A 319 -16.58 -21.19 19.19
C ASP A 319 -16.34 -19.72 18.81
N ASP A 320 -16.46 -18.80 19.77
CA ASP A 320 -16.28 -17.35 19.60
C ASP A 320 -14.91 -16.84 20.11
N MET A 321 -14.06 -17.73 20.64
CA MET A 321 -12.76 -17.38 21.23
C MET A 321 -11.62 -17.82 20.31
N VAL A 322 -10.59 -16.97 20.20
CA VAL A 322 -9.36 -17.33 19.50
C VAL A 322 -8.55 -18.24 20.42
N THR A 323 -8.03 -19.34 19.87
CA THR A 323 -7.20 -20.31 20.60
C THR A 323 -5.71 -20.09 20.29
N GLU A 324 -5.36 -19.92 19.02
CA GLU A 324 -3.99 -19.74 18.60
C GLU A 324 -3.83 -18.90 17.34
N ILE A 325 -2.67 -18.26 17.23
CA ILE A 325 -2.21 -17.55 16.03
C ILE A 325 -1.25 -18.49 15.31
N LYS A 326 -1.54 -18.76 14.04
CA LYS A 326 -0.69 -19.54 13.15
C LYS A 326 0.02 -18.63 12.15
N LEU A 327 1.33 -18.75 12.09
CA LEU A 327 2.20 -18.03 11.15
C LEU A 327 2.88 -19.04 10.24
N LYS A 328 2.78 -18.81 8.93
CA LYS A 328 3.45 -19.62 7.92
C LYS A 328 4.17 -18.75 6.91
N TYR A 329 5.41 -19.10 6.58
CA TYR A 329 6.21 -18.33 5.62
C TYR A 329 5.67 -18.53 4.19
N PHE A 330 5.25 -17.42 3.57
CA PHE A 330 4.52 -17.43 2.31
C PHE A 330 5.44 -17.27 1.09
N ASP A 331 6.18 -16.17 1.00
CA ASP A 331 7.19 -15.89 -0.05
C ASP A 331 7.93 -14.59 0.31
N THR A 332 9.11 -14.33 -0.27
CA THR A 332 9.83 -13.06 -0.08
C THR A 332 9.63 -12.14 -1.28
N VAL A 333 9.17 -10.90 -1.02
CA VAL A 333 9.04 -9.84 -2.04
C VAL A 333 9.76 -8.57 -1.57
N PRO A 334 10.06 -7.60 -2.45
CA PRO A 334 10.67 -6.36 -2.00
C PRO A 334 9.81 -5.63 -0.96
N VAL A 335 10.47 -5.00 0.02
CA VAL A 335 9.83 -4.25 1.11
C VAL A 335 8.81 -3.25 0.54
N ALA A 336 7.58 -3.33 1.04
CA ALA A 336 6.44 -2.58 0.55
C ALA A 336 5.94 -1.56 1.58
N ALA A 337 5.54 -0.40 1.08
CA ALA A 337 4.78 0.59 1.84
C ALA A 337 3.32 0.15 2.00
N ALA A 338 2.77 -0.58 1.02
CA ALA A 338 1.41 -1.10 1.07
C ALA A 338 1.27 -2.37 0.22
N LEU A 339 0.45 -3.30 0.70
CA LEU A 339 0.06 -4.53 0.02
C LEU A 339 -1.44 -4.50 -0.27
N CYS A 340 -1.84 -4.98 -1.45
CA CYS A 340 -3.25 -5.06 -1.84
C CYS A 340 -3.56 -6.45 -2.40
N VAL A 341 -4.34 -7.25 -1.68
CA VAL A 341 -4.79 -8.57 -2.13
C VAL A 341 -6.14 -8.46 -2.83
N LEU A 342 -6.14 -8.69 -4.14
CA LEU A 342 -7.30 -8.59 -5.00
C LEU A 342 -8.08 -9.93 -5.04
N LYS A 343 -9.40 -9.85 -5.13
CA LYS A 343 -10.32 -11.01 -5.24
C LYS A 343 -10.10 -11.84 -6.50
N THR A 344 -9.43 -11.29 -7.51
CA THR A 344 -9.06 -11.99 -8.74
C THR A 344 -7.82 -12.87 -8.59
N GLY A 345 -7.27 -13.02 -7.37
CA GLY A 345 -6.08 -13.83 -7.11
C GLY A 345 -4.78 -13.11 -7.46
N PHE A 346 -4.74 -11.79 -7.30
CA PHE A 346 -3.53 -10.99 -7.52
C PHE A 346 -3.10 -10.30 -6.23
N LEU A 347 -1.79 -10.17 -6.06
CA LEU A 347 -1.16 -9.38 -5.00
C LEU A 347 -0.41 -8.21 -5.64
N PHE A 348 -0.86 -7.00 -5.36
CA PHE A 348 -0.14 -5.79 -5.75
C PHE A 348 0.77 -5.33 -4.60
N VAL A 349 2.05 -5.17 -4.91
CA VAL A 349 3.11 -4.81 -3.96
C VAL A 349 3.64 -3.43 -4.31
N ALA A 350 3.22 -2.43 -3.55
CA ALA A 350 3.72 -1.07 -3.67
C ALA A 350 5.02 -0.94 -2.88
N SER A 351 6.15 -1.28 -3.51
CA SER A 351 7.47 -1.13 -2.89
C SER A 351 7.72 0.29 -2.37
N GLU A 352 8.33 0.43 -1.18
CA GLU A 352 8.70 1.74 -0.62
C GLU A 352 9.66 2.51 -1.54
N PHE A 353 10.58 1.78 -2.16
CA PHE A 353 11.57 2.27 -3.10
C PHE A 353 11.73 1.30 -4.27
N GLY A 354 12.14 1.83 -5.42
CA GLY A 354 12.28 1.09 -6.67
C GLY A 354 10.93 0.76 -7.32
N ASN A 355 10.98 -0.18 -8.27
CA ASN A 355 9.81 -0.63 -9.04
C ASN A 355 8.76 -1.29 -8.13
N HIS A 356 7.51 -1.24 -8.56
CA HIS A 356 6.38 -1.91 -7.92
C HIS A 356 6.00 -3.16 -8.72
N TYR A 357 5.35 -4.12 -8.07
CA TYR A 357 5.13 -5.43 -8.66
C TYR A 357 3.67 -5.86 -8.55
N LEU A 358 3.19 -6.55 -9.58
CA LEU A 358 1.95 -7.29 -9.54
C LEU A 358 2.28 -8.78 -9.65
N TYR A 359 1.88 -9.54 -8.64
CA TYR A 359 2.01 -10.99 -8.60
C TYR A 359 0.64 -11.64 -8.76
N GLN A 360 0.60 -12.82 -9.37
CA GLN A 360 -0.54 -13.72 -9.34
C GLN A 360 -0.31 -14.75 -8.23
N ILE A 361 -1.34 -14.97 -7.41
CA ILE A 361 -1.35 -15.97 -6.35
C ILE A 361 -1.69 -17.31 -7.01
N ALA A 362 -0.67 -18.16 -7.18
CA ALA A 362 -0.83 -19.50 -7.73
C ALA A 362 -1.34 -20.48 -6.68
N HIS A 363 -0.81 -20.36 -5.45
CA HIS A 363 -1.14 -21.21 -4.32
C HIS A 363 -1.36 -20.37 -3.05
N LEU A 364 -2.26 -20.83 -2.17
CA LEU A 364 -2.55 -20.16 -0.89
C LEU A 364 -1.56 -20.54 0.22
N GLY A 365 -0.56 -21.39 -0.07
CA GLY A 365 0.47 -21.79 0.88
C GLY A 365 0.02 -22.77 1.96
N ASP A 366 -1.11 -23.47 1.78
CA ASP A 366 -1.61 -24.44 2.77
C ASP A 366 -1.01 -25.84 2.57
N ASP A 367 -0.89 -26.30 1.32
CA ASP A 367 -0.50 -27.68 0.96
C ASP A 367 0.99 -27.80 0.57
N ASP A 368 1.90 -27.34 1.41
CA ASP A 368 3.35 -27.51 1.22
C ASP A 368 4.06 -28.01 2.49
N ASP A 369 5.26 -28.56 2.31
CA ASP A 369 6.11 -29.11 3.39
C ASP A 369 6.76 -28.00 4.27
N GLU A 370 6.25 -26.77 4.21
CA GLU A 370 6.77 -25.66 4.98
C GLU A 370 6.25 -25.70 6.41
N PRO A 371 7.11 -25.42 7.42
CA PRO A 371 6.70 -25.43 8.81
C PRO A 371 5.66 -24.34 9.08
N GLU A 372 4.60 -24.71 9.78
CA GLU A 372 3.61 -23.80 10.34
C GLU A 372 3.93 -23.60 11.82
N PHE A 373 3.98 -22.34 12.24
CA PHE A 373 4.32 -21.94 13.61
C PHE A 373 3.06 -21.51 14.33
N SER A 374 2.77 -22.12 15.48
CA SER A 374 1.60 -21.78 16.30
C SER A 374 2.03 -21.14 17.61
N SER A 375 1.24 -20.18 18.10
CA SER A 375 1.41 -19.59 19.44
C SER A 375 1.27 -20.61 20.58
N ALA A 376 0.61 -21.74 20.36
CA ALA A 376 0.46 -22.79 21.38
C ALA A 376 1.68 -23.70 21.50
N MET A 377 2.63 -23.63 20.56
CA MET A 377 3.86 -24.42 20.63
C MET A 377 4.74 -23.93 21.77
N PRO A 378 5.17 -24.81 22.69
CA PRO A 378 6.02 -24.40 23.80
C PRO A 378 7.40 -24.02 23.27
N LEU A 379 7.78 -22.76 23.48
CA LEU A 379 9.13 -22.24 23.29
C LEU A 379 9.71 -21.88 24.68
N GLU A 380 11.02 -22.07 24.86
CA GLU A 380 11.69 -21.51 26.03
C GLU A 380 11.71 -19.98 25.96
N GLU A 381 11.79 -19.29 27.11
CA GLU A 381 11.84 -17.83 27.14
C GLU A 381 13.05 -17.32 26.34
N GLY A 382 12.79 -16.57 25.26
CA GLY A 382 13.82 -16.01 24.38
C GLY A 382 14.09 -16.82 23.11
N ASP A 383 13.55 -18.03 22.99
CA ASP A 383 13.61 -18.80 21.75
C ASP A 383 12.58 -18.29 20.73
N THR A 384 12.93 -18.43 19.44
CA THR A 384 12.03 -18.09 18.33
C THR A 384 12.01 -19.20 17.29
N PHE A 385 11.01 -19.16 16.42
CA PHE A 385 10.88 -20.04 15.29
C PHE A 385 11.88 -19.69 14.19
N PHE A 386 12.34 -20.69 13.45
CA PHE A 386 13.28 -20.50 12.35
C PHE A 386 12.79 -21.08 11.03
N PHE A 387 12.85 -20.29 9.96
CA PHE A 387 12.50 -20.69 8.60
C PHE A 387 13.65 -20.47 7.60
N ALA A 388 13.59 -21.12 6.45
CA ALA A 388 14.57 -20.94 5.38
C ALA A 388 13.94 -20.15 4.21
N PRO A 389 14.49 -18.99 3.82
CA PRO A 389 14.03 -18.28 2.64
C PRO A 389 14.17 -19.12 1.38
N ARG A 390 13.24 -18.98 0.46
CA ARG A 390 13.20 -19.69 -0.84
C ARG A 390 12.79 -18.76 -1.97
N SER A 391 13.02 -19.19 -3.20
CA SER A 391 12.48 -18.53 -4.39
C SER A 391 10.95 -18.59 -4.42
N LEU A 392 10.32 -17.62 -5.10
CA LEU A 392 8.87 -17.53 -5.23
C LEU A 392 8.23 -18.86 -5.66
N ARG A 393 7.31 -19.36 -4.84
CA ARG A 393 6.56 -20.60 -5.11
C ARG A 393 5.06 -20.36 -5.14
N ASN A 394 4.57 -19.53 -4.22
CA ASN A 394 3.14 -19.20 -4.10
C ASN A 394 2.76 -18.03 -5.02
N LEU A 395 3.72 -17.17 -5.33
CA LEU A 395 3.56 -16.01 -6.20
C LEU A 395 4.26 -16.18 -7.55
N VAL A 396 3.59 -15.73 -8.62
CA VAL A 396 4.18 -15.61 -9.96
C VAL A 396 4.23 -14.14 -10.35
N LEU A 397 5.40 -13.63 -10.74
CA LEU A 397 5.54 -12.26 -11.19
C LEU A 397 4.84 -12.09 -12.55
N VAL A 398 3.90 -11.13 -12.62
CA VAL A 398 3.10 -10.88 -13.83
C VAL A 398 3.44 -9.54 -14.45
N ASP A 399 3.57 -8.50 -13.62
CA ASP A 399 3.91 -7.17 -14.10
C ASP A 399 4.88 -6.45 -13.16
N GLU A 400 5.71 -5.61 -13.77
CA GLU A 400 6.65 -4.74 -13.08
C GLU A 400 6.40 -3.29 -13.52
N MET A 401 5.86 -2.49 -12.61
CA MET A 401 5.63 -1.08 -12.83
C MET A 401 6.90 -0.30 -12.48
N GLN A 402 7.53 0.28 -13.50
CA GLN A 402 8.76 1.02 -13.35
C GLN A 402 8.57 2.26 -12.46
N SER A 403 9.46 2.41 -11.49
CA SER A 403 9.54 3.57 -10.63
C SER A 403 10.98 4.03 -10.51
N LEU A 404 11.17 5.36 -10.55
CA LEU A 404 12.45 6.03 -10.45
C LEU A 404 12.76 6.46 -9.01
N SER A 405 11.82 6.23 -8.08
CA SER A 405 12.02 6.59 -6.67
C SER A 405 13.01 5.64 -5.99
N PRO A 406 13.98 6.13 -5.20
CA PRO A 406 14.41 7.51 -5.05
C PRO A 406 15.42 7.88 -6.14
N ILE A 407 15.35 9.08 -6.70
CA ILE A 407 16.38 9.63 -7.58
C ILE A 407 17.42 10.33 -6.69
N LEU A 408 18.67 9.88 -6.73
CA LEU A 408 19.75 10.43 -5.91
C LEU A 408 20.55 11.50 -6.65
N ASP A 409 20.91 11.23 -7.90
CA ASP A 409 21.55 12.20 -8.80
C ASP A 409 21.05 11.99 -10.24
N CYS A 410 21.03 13.08 -11.01
CA CYS A 410 20.65 13.09 -12.41
C CYS A 410 21.61 13.96 -13.22
N LYS A 411 22.19 13.39 -14.28
CA LYS A 411 23.01 14.12 -15.25
C LYS A 411 22.33 14.11 -16.62
N VAL A 412 22.25 15.29 -17.24
CA VAL A 412 21.74 15.44 -18.60
C VAL A 412 22.95 15.57 -19.52
N ALA A 413 23.13 14.58 -20.40
CA ALA A 413 24.27 14.53 -21.31
C ALA A 413 23.89 13.77 -22.59
N ASP A 414 24.52 14.10 -23.72
CA ASP A 414 24.41 13.32 -24.94
C ASP A 414 25.64 12.41 -25.10
N LEU A 415 25.65 11.29 -24.38
CA LEU A 415 26.74 10.30 -24.49
C LEU A 415 26.49 9.33 -25.66
N ALA A 416 25.24 9.14 -26.05
CA ALA A 416 24.85 8.25 -27.14
C ALA A 416 24.97 8.89 -28.53
N LYS A 417 25.23 10.21 -28.61
CA LYS A 417 25.30 11.00 -29.86
C LYS A 417 24.01 10.89 -30.67
N GLU A 418 22.87 11.01 -29.99
CA GLU A 418 21.53 10.89 -30.58
C GLU A 418 20.90 12.25 -30.92
N ASP A 419 21.67 13.35 -30.86
CA ASP A 419 21.27 14.76 -30.96
C ASP A 419 20.36 15.24 -29.81
N THR A 420 19.49 14.37 -29.28
CA THR A 420 18.70 14.62 -28.09
C THR A 420 19.45 14.13 -26.84
N PRO A 421 19.72 14.99 -25.84
CA PRO A 421 20.42 14.57 -24.65
C PRO A 421 19.59 13.55 -23.85
N GLN A 422 20.27 12.58 -23.25
CA GLN A 422 19.65 11.58 -22.39
C GLN A 422 19.76 11.99 -20.92
N LEU A 423 18.87 11.48 -20.09
CA LEU A 423 18.95 11.66 -18.63
C LEU A 423 19.52 10.39 -18.01
N TYR A 424 20.69 10.53 -17.37
CA TYR A 424 21.35 9.47 -16.62
C TYR A 424 21.02 9.64 -15.15
N MET A 425 20.23 8.72 -14.60
CA MET A 425 19.71 8.80 -13.24
C MET A 425 20.24 7.65 -12.38
N THR A 426 20.82 7.98 -11.24
CA THR A 426 21.11 6.99 -10.18
C THR A 426 19.90 6.88 -9.29
N CYS A 427 19.28 5.70 -9.24
CA CYS A 427 18.04 5.49 -8.51
C CYS A 427 17.93 4.11 -7.87
N GLY A 428 17.11 3.98 -6.84
CA GLY A 428 16.90 2.75 -6.08
C GLY A 428 17.54 2.75 -4.71
N ARG A 429 17.45 1.61 -4.02
CA ARG A 429 17.87 1.44 -2.61
C ARG A 429 18.59 0.11 -2.43
N GLY A 430 19.74 0.16 -1.76
CA GLY A 430 20.53 -1.03 -1.40
C GLY A 430 20.83 -1.90 -2.63
N PRO A 431 20.55 -3.22 -2.60
CA PRO A 431 20.84 -4.14 -3.71
C PRO A 431 19.96 -3.91 -4.94
N ARG A 432 18.86 -3.14 -4.83
CA ARG A 432 17.95 -2.81 -5.93
C ARG A 432 18.27 -1.46 -6.58
N SER A 433 19.50 -0.97 -6.41
CA SER A 433 19.97 0.28 -7.01
C SER A 433 20.34 0.08 -8.48
N THR A 434 20.00 1.04 -9.34
CA THR A 434 20.18 0.98 -10.79
C THR A 434 20.60 2.34 -11.35
N LEU A 435 21.45 2.32 -12.39
CA LEU A 435 21.70 3.48 -13.25
C LEU A 435 20.78 3.38 -14.46
N ARG A 436 19.82 4.30 -14.57
CA ARG A 436 18.82 4.30 -15.65
C ARG A 436 19.10 5.42 -16.64
N VAL A 437 19.01 5.08 -17.93
CA VAL A 437 19.14 6.03 -19.04
C VAL A 437 17.76 6.29 -19.61
N LEU A 438 17.23 7.48 -19.39
CA LEU A 438 15.94 7.88 -19.95
C LEU A 438 16.14 8.61 -21.27
N ARG A 439 15.38 8.14 -22.27
CA ARG A 439 15.27 8.75 -23.59
C ARG A 439 13.84 9.19 -23.79
N HIS A 440 13.64 10.41 -24.27
CA HIS A 440 12.31 10.86 -24.66
C HIS A 440 11.92 10.20 -25.99
N GLY A 441 10.86 9.39 -25.96
CA GLY A 441 10.39 8.67 -27.13
C GLY A 441 9.23 7.73 -26.79
N LEU A 442 8.92 6.86 -27.74
CA LEU A 442 7.96 5.77 -27.53
C LEU A 442 8.71 4.53 -27.04
N GLU A 443 8.08 3.79 -26.13
CA GLU A 443 8.59 2.51 -25.68
C GLU A 443 8.63 1.53 -26.87
N VAL A 444 9.75 0.82 -27.01
CA VAL A 444 9.95 -0.20 -28.04
C VAL A 444 10.13 -1.53 -27.33
N SER A 445 9.16 -2.43 -27.49
CA SER A 445 9.27 -3.80 -27.00
C SER A 445 10.07 -4.64 -27.99
N GLU A 446 11.25 -5.08 -27.56
CA GLU A 446 12.12 -5.93 -28.35
C GLU A 446 11.59 -7.37 -28.34
N MET A 447 11.08 -7.83 -29.49
CA MET A 447 10.47 -9.17 -29.62
C MET A 447 11.49 -10.25 -29.97
N ALA A 448 12.54 -9.90 -30.72
CA ALA A 448 13.59 -10.80 -31.16
C ALA A 448 14.83 -10.01 -31.57
N VAL A 449 16.00 -10.56 -31.27
CA VAL A 449 17.30 -10.03 -31.67
C VAL A 449 18.04 -11.12 -32.41
N SER A 450 18.49 -10.81 -33.63
CA SER A 450 19.32 -11.72 -34.41
C SER A 450 20.38 -10.90 -35.11
N GLU A 451 21.64 -11.23 -34.84
CA GLU A 451 22.77 -10.60 -35.52
C GLU A 451 22.89 -11.15 -36.94
N LEU A 452 23.04 -10.24 -37.90
CA LEU A 452 23.25 -10.59 -39.29
C LEU A 452 24.75 -10.56 -39.61
N PRO A 453 25.28 -11.52 -40.38
CA PRO A 453 26.73 -11.69 -40.59
C PRO A 453 27.38 -10.57 -41.43
N SER A 454 26.58 -9.75 -42.12
CA SER A 454 27.03 -8.64 -42.95
C SER A 454 26.24 -7.36 -42.62
N ASN A 455 26.52 -6.25 -43.30
CA ASN A 455 25.73 -5.02 -43.19
C ASN A 455 24.49 -5.07 -44.11
N PRO A 456 23.30 -5.44 -43.61
CA PRO A 456 22.06 -5.31 -44.38
C PRO A 456 21.76 -3.84 -44.71
N ASN A 457 21.27 -3.59 -45.92
CA ASN A 457 20.85 -2.25 -46.35
C ASN A 457 19.33 -2.04 -46.21
N ALA A 458 18.54 -3.11 -46.23
CA ALA A 458 17.09 -3.05 -46.20
C ALA A 458 16.46 -4.37 -45.71
N VAL A 459 15.24 -4.27 -45.19
CA VAL A 459 14.42 -5.38 -44.73
C VAL A 459 12.98 -5.18 -45.21
N TRP A 460 12.36 -6.23 -45.74
CA TRP A 460 10.96 -6.21 -46.18
C TRP A 460 10.22 -7.40 -45.59
N THR A 461 8.92 -7.22 -45.34
CA THR A 461 8.02 -8.28 -44.90
C THR A 461 6.91 -8.45 -45.93
N VAL A 462 6.78 -9.66 -46.49
CA VAL A 462 5.79 -9.97 -47.54
C VAL A 462 4.91 -11.11 -47.03
N LYS A 463 3.59 -10.92 -47.08
CA LYS A 463 2.62 -11.97 -46.76
C LYS A 463 2.58 -13.03 -47.88
N ARG A 464 2.28 -14.28 -47.54
CA ARG A 464 2.08 -15.32 -48.54
C ARG A 464 0.72 -15.21 -49.24
N ARG A 465 -0.33 -14.79 -48.52
CA ARG A 465 -1.68 -14.53 -49.07
C ARG A 465 -2.25 -13.20 -48.54
N SER A 466 -3.16 -12.58 -49.30
CA SER A 466 -3.90 -11.38 -48.85
C SER A 466 -4.64 -11.61 -47.53
N ASP A 467 -5.22 -12.80 -47.43
CA ASP A 467 -6.17 -13.20 -46.38
C ASP A 467 -5.47 -13.72 -45.12
N GLU A 468 -4.15 -13.91 -45.18
CA GLU A 468 -3.35 -14.34 -44.04
C GLU A 468 -3.16 -13.15 -43.08
N SER A 469 -3.48 -13.33 -41.80
CA SER A 469 -3.11 -12.37 -40.77
C SER A 469 -1.58 -12.25 -40.72
N ARG A 470 -1.04 -11.03 -40.59
CA ARG A 470 0.43 -10.85 -40.53
C ARG A 470 0.95 -11.67 -39.33
N PRO A 471 1.99 -12.53 -39.51
CA PRO A 471 2.56 -13.30 -38.40
C PRO A 471 3.16 -12.43 -37.28
N CYS A 472 3.36 -11.13 -37.52
CA CYS A 472 3.73 -10.17 -36.51
C CYS A 472 2.99 -8.85 -36.77
N ARG A 473 2.26 -8.32 -35.78
CA ARG A 473 2.03 -6.88 -35.70
C ARG A 473 3.37 -6.25 -35.29
N ALA A 474 4.29 -6.09 -36.23
CA ALA A 474 5.25 -5.01 -36.10
C ALA A 474 4.43 -3.72 -36.24
N PRO A 475 4.37 -2.84 -35.22
CA PRO A 475 3.84 -1.50 -35.42
C PRO A 475 4.59 -0.87 -36.60
N SER A 476 3.97 0.04 -37.32
CA SER A 476 4.54 0.75 -38.48
C SER A 476 5.71 1.69 -38.13
N HIS A 477 6.52 1.36 -37.12
CA HIS A 477 7.69 2.10 -36.71
C HIS A 477 8.94 1.41 -37.23
N ARG A 478 9.84 2.22 -37.80
CA ARG A 478 11.15 1.82 -38.34
C ARG A 478 11.81 0.78 -37.42
N MET A 479 12.06 -0.41 -37.96
CA MET A 479 13.03 -1.35 -37.41
C MET A 479 14.40 -0.63 -37.44
N ARG A 480 14.90 -0.15 -36.28
CA ARG A 480 16.24 0.42 -36.19
C ARG A 480 17.24 -0.73 -36.20
N MET A 481 18.03 -0.83 -37.26
CA MET A 481 19.27 -1.61 -37.20
C MET A 481 20.29 -0.78 -36.43
N ILE A 482 20.70 -1.26 -35.27
CA ILE A 482 21.80 -0.65 -34.50
C ILE A 482 23.10 -1.19 -35.11
N GLY A 483 23.56 -0.49 -36.15
CA GLY A 483 24.91 -0.60 -36.67
C GLY A 483 25.49 0.80 -36.71
N THR A 484 26.65 1.01 -36.09
CA THR A 484 27.42 2.25 -36.21
C THR A 484 27.70 2.55 -37.68
N PRO A 485 27.20 3.66 -38.27
CA PRO A 485 27.51 3.96 -39.66
C PRO A 485 28.94 4.51 -39.74
N PRO A 486 29.80 4.01 -40.64
CA PRO A 486 31.03 4.69 -40.96
C PRO A 486 30.69 5.98 -41.73
N ARG A 487 31.38 7.06 -41.33
CA ARG A 487 31.36 8.40 -41.91
C ARG A 487 31.26 8.39 -43.43
N TRP A 488 30.31 9.13 -43.99
CA TRP A 488 30.41 9.67 -45.34
C TRP A 488 30.01 11.15 -45.35
N CYS A 489 31.02 12.01 -45.52
CA CYS A 489 30.85 13.36 -46.06
C CYS A 489 30.33 13.21 -47.50
N GLY A 490 29.23 13.89 -47.85
CA GLY A 490 28.67 13.83 -49.19
C GLY A 490 27.70 14.98 -49.45
N VAL A 491 28.26 16.02 -50.08
CA VAL A 491 27.65 17.22 -50.68
C VAL A 491 26.20 17.03 -51.14
N ALA A 492 25.31 17.93 -50.68
CA ALA A 492 23.94 18.04 -51.16
C ALA A 492 23.90 18.61 -52.58
N HIS A 493 23.56 17.78 -53.57
CA HIS A 493 23.05 18.25 -54.86
C HIS A 493 21.51 18.17 -54.88
N LYS A 494 20.89 19.34 -55.01
CA LYS A 494 19.49 19.51 -55.45
C LYS A 494 19.33 18.94 -56.86
N CYS A 495 18.35 18.05 -57.06
CA CYS A 495 17.71 17.86 -58.35
C CYS A 495 16.18 17.86 -58.16
N ARG A 496 15.55 18.80 -58.87
CA ARG A 496 14.11 18.88 -59.16
C ARG A 496 13.79 18.00 -60.38
N GLY A 497 12.52 17.58 -60.48
CA GLY A 497 11.83 17.12 -61.70
C GLY A 497 11.73 15.59 -61.79
N VAL A 498 10.59 14.97 -62.10
CA VAL A 498 9.36 15.45 -62.79
C VAL A 498 8.13 14.96 -62.05
#